data_AF-G3NAD2-F1
#
_entry.id   AF-G3NAD2-F1
#
_cell.length_a   1.000
_cell.length_b   1.000
_cell.length_c   1.000
_cell.angle_alpha   90.00
_cell.angle_beta   90.00
_cell.angle_gamma   90.00
#
_symmetry.space_group_name_H-M   'P 1'
#
loop_
_entity.id
_entity.type
_entity.pdbx_description
1 polymer ?
#
loop_
_entity_poly.entity_id
_entity_poly.type
_entity_poly.pdbx_seq_one_letter_code
_entity_poly.pdbx_strand_id
1 'polypeptide(L)'
;INTTCFEINLSFKFDQYSVIFTTVALELASLTAKQYHPTPRLTPHHFSNMLGFFPSIIHRLTPKFGLTLGQTIASQMLDQT
;
A
#
# COMPACT_ATOMS: atom_id res chain seq x y z
N ILE A 1 -16.66 -29.38 -18.72
CA ILE A 1 -16.19 -29.17 -17.32
C ILE A 1 -17.35 -28.52 -16.58
N ASN A 2 -17.79 -29.08 -15.45
CA ASN A 2 -18.93 -28.54 -14.70
C ASN A 2 -18.48 -27.29 -13.91
N THR A 3 -18.81 -26.11 -14.42
CA THR A 3 -18.39 -24.81 -13.88
C THR A 3 -19.09 -24.45 -12.57
N THR A 4 -20.32 -24.93 -12.36
CA THR A 4 -21.14 -24.58 -11.19
C THR A 4 -20.60 -25.19 -9.90
N CYS A 5 -20.07 -26.42 -9.97
CA CYS A 5 -19.42 -27.05 -8.83
C CYS A 5 -18.14 -26.30 -8.43
N PHE A 6 -17.34 -25.84 -9.39
CA PHE A 6 -16.15 -25.04 -9.12
C PHE A 6 -16.49 -23.70 -8.45
N GLU A 7 -17.50 -22.99 -8.97
CA GLU A 7 -17.96 -21.71 -8.39
C GLU A 7 -18.47 -21.86 -6.95
N ILE A 8 -19.24 -22.92 -6.66
CA ILE A 8 -19.74 -23.18 -5.30
C ILE A 8 -18.58 -23.46 -4.31
N ASN A 9 -17.57 -24.22 -4.72
CA ASN A 9 -16.39 -24.47 -3.87
C ASN A 9 -15.59 -23.18 -3.59
N LEU A 10 -15.46 -22.31 -4.59
CA LEU A 10 -14.81 -21.02 -4.42
C LEU A 10 -15.61 -20.09 -3.50
N SER A 11 -16.93 -20.05 -3.67
CA SER A 11 -17.86 -19.28 -2.82
C SER A 11 -17.75 -19.71 -1.36
N PHE A 12 -17.81 -21.02 -1.07
CA PHE A 12 -17.70 -21.52 0.29
C PHE A 12 -16.35 -21.16 0.94
N LYS A 13 -15.27 -21.21 0.17
CA LYS A 13 -13.94 -20.82 0.65
C LYS A 13 -13.86 -19.32 0.93
N PHE A 14 -14.48 -18.49 0.10
CA PHE A 14 -14.58 -17.04 0.33
C PHE A 14 -15.35 -16.71 1.62
N ASP A 15 -16.47 -17.39 1.85
CA ASP A 15 -17.28 -17.21 3.06
C ASP A 15 -16.48 -17.54 4.33
N GLN A 16 -15.71 -18.63 4.31
CA GLN A 16 -14.81 -18.99 5.41
C GLN A 16 -13.77 -17.90 5.70
N TYR A 17 -13.14 -17.33 4.67
CA TYR A 17 -12.18 -16.23 4.86
C TYR A 17 -12.85 -14.95 5.38
N SER A 18 -14.05 -14.65 4.89
CA SER A 18 -14.81 -13.45 5.29
C SER A 18 -15.18 -13.46 6.77
N VAL A 19 -15.66 -14.61 7.28
CA VAL A 19 -16.01 -14.77 8.70
C VAL A 19 -14.77 -14.59 9.59
N ILE A 20 -13.65 -15.25 9.26
CA ILE A 20 -12.41 -15.13 10.04
C ILE A 20 -11.90 -13.68 10.04
N PHE A 21 -11.86 -13.03 8.88
CA PHE A 21 -11.39 -11.65 8.75
C PHE A 21 -12.26 -10.67 9.56
N THR A 22 -13.58 -10.83 9.50
CA THR A 22 -14.52 -9.95 10.21
C THR A 22 -14.39 -10.08 11.73
N THR A 23 -14.26 -11.31 12.25
CA THR A 23 -14.07 -11.53 13.69
C THR A 23 -12.76 -10.91 14.17
N VAL A 24 -11.66 -11.09 13.42
CA VAL A 24 -10.36 -10.49 13.76
C VAL A 24 -10.43 -8.95 13.74
N ALA A 25 -11.09 -8.37 12.73
CA ALA A 25 -11.25 -6.92 12.64
C ALA A 25 -12.05 -6.34 13.83
N LEU A 26 -13.11 -7.03 14.26
CA LEU A 26 -13.94 -6.62 15.39
C LEU A 26 -13.19 -6.67 16.73
N GLU A 27 -12.41 -7.73 16.96
CA GLU A 27 -11.54 -7.84 18.14
C GLU A 27 -10.50 -6.72 18.16
N LEU A 28 -9.86 -6.43 17.03
CA LEU A 28 -8.85 -5.36 16.94
C LEU A 28 -9.47 -3.97 17.18
N ALA A 29 -10.67 -3.70 16.65
CA ALA A 29 -11.40 -2.46 16.89
C ALA A 29 -11.82 -2.31 18.37
N SER A 30 -12.14 -3.41 19.03
CA SER A 30 -12.49 -3.40 20.46
C SER A 30 -11.27 -3.10 21.34
N LEU A 31 -10.07 -3.55 20.94
CA LEU A 31 -8.82 -3.25 21.62
C LEU A 31 -8.38 -1.78 21.46
N THR A 32 -8.62 -1.17 20.29
CA THR A 32 -8.32 0.26 20.08
C THR A 32 -9.23 1.16 20.91
N ALA A 33 -10.50 0.80 21.06
CA ALA A 33 -11.46 1.56 21.87
C ALA A 33 -11.07 1.65 23.36
N LYS A 34 -10.33 0.66 23.88
CA LYS A 34 -9.93 0.59 25.29
C LYS A 34 -8.52 1.15 25.56
N GLN A 35 -7.82 1.61 24.53
CA GLN A 35 -6.45 2.14 24.56
C GLN A 35 -5.51 1.31 25.47
N TYR A 36 -5.26 0.05 25.07
CA TYR A 36 -4.44 -0.91 25.83
C TYR A 36 -2.99 -0.44 26.09
N HIS A 37 -2.42 0.37 25.21
CA HIS A 37 -1.16 1.07 25.43
C HIS A 37 -1.38 2.59 25.32
N PRO A 38 -0.80 3.41 26.22
CA PRO A 38 -0.92 4.87 26.16
C PRO A 38 -0.37 5.48 24.86
N THR A 39 0.65 4.85 24.27
CA THR A 39 1.27 5.29 23.01
C THR A 39 1.26 4.15 21.99
N PRO A 40 0.56 4.29 20.85
CA PRO A 40 0.54 3.25 19.82
C PRO A 40 1.86 3.19 19.03
N ARG A 41 2.15 2.03 18.43
CA ARG A 41 3.30 1.85 17.52
C ARG A 41 2.99 2.45 16.15
N LEU A 42 3.53 3.63 15.87
CA LEU A 42 3.23 4.39 14.65
C LEU A 42 3.98 3.93 13.40
N THR A 43 5.13 3.26 13.53
CA THR A 43 5.96 2.94 12.36
C THR A 43 5.26 2.01 11.35
N PRO A 44 4.56 0.92 11.73
CA PRO A 44 3.85 0.09 10.76
C PRO A 44 2.60 0.80 10.23
N HIS A 45 1.93 1.60 11.07
CA HIS A 45 0.76 2.39 10.69
C HIS A 45 1.10 3.41 9.60
N HIS A 46 2.19 4.15 9.76
CA HIS A 46 2.66 5.11 8.76
C HIS A 46 3.04 4.43 7.44
N PHE A 47 3.70 3.27 7.50
CA PHE A 47 4.02 2.49 6.30
C PHE A 47 2.74 2.11 5.53
N SER A 48 1.75 1.54 6.21
CA SER A 48 0.47 1.15 5.59
C SER A 48 -0.29 2.38 5.06
N ASN A 49 -0.34 3.47 5.83
CA ASN A 49 -1.04 4.69 5.45
C ASN A 49 -0.38 5.42 4.26
N MET A 50 0.94 5.33 4.11
CA MET A 50 1.68 5.94 2.99
C MET A 50 1.79 5.01 1.76
N LEU A 51 0.98 3.95 1.66
CA LEU A 51 1.03 2.97 0.57
C LEU A 51 2.44 2.36 0.39
N GLY A 52 3.12 2.08 1.50
CA GLY A 52 4.51 1.61 1.48
C GLY A 52 5.52 2.66 1.01
N PHE A 53 5.22 3.95 1.22
CA PHE A 53 5.99 5.10 0.72
C PHE A 53 6.05 5.20 -0.81
N PHE A 54 5.16 4.50 -1.53
CA PHE A 54 5.19 4.46 -3.00
C PHE A 54 5.08 5.84 -3.66
N PRO A 55 4.09 6.70 -3.34
CA PRO A 55 4.00 8.03 -3.95
C PRO A 55 5.23 8.90 -3.62
N SER A 56 5.73 8.84 -2.38
CA SER A 56 6.89 9.62 -1.95
C SER A 56 8.17 9.24 -2.70
N ILE A 57 8.32 7.97 -3.09
CA ILE A 57 9.47 7.50 -3.87
C ILE A 57 9.25 7.79 -5.34
N ILE A 58 8.15 7.29 -5.93
CA ILE A 58 7.94 7.34 -7.39
C ILE A 58 7.67 8.75 -7.89
N HIS A 59 6.79 9.52 -7.25
CA HIS A 59 6.47 10.88 -7.71
C HIS A 59 7.63 11.87 -7.50
N ARG A 60 8.65 11.50 -6.72
CA ARG A 60 9.82 12.35 -6.47
C ARG A 60 11.04 11.91 -7.27
N LEU A 61 11.33 10.61 -7.29
CA LEU A 61 12.52 10.07 -7.94
C LEU A 61 12.40 10.11 -9.46
N THR A 62 11.26 9.68 -10.00
CA THR A 62 11.06 9.58 -11.45
C THR A 62 11.13 10.95 -12.13
N PRO A 63 10.45 12.02 -11.65
CA PRO A 63 10.58 13.33 -12.27
C PRO A 63 11.95 13.95 -12.08
N LYS A 64 12.58 13.76 -10.92
CA LYS A 64 13.94 14.27 -10.66
C LYS A 64 14.95 13.67 -11.63
N PHE A 65 14.85 12.38 -11.91
CA PHE A 65 15.72 11.72 -12.89
C PHE A 65 15.59 12.36 -14.29
N GLY A 66 14.35 12.56 -14.76
CA GLY A 66 14.10 13.21 -16.05
C GLY A 66 14.60 14.65 -16.13
N LEU A 67 14.36 15.44 -15.07
CA LEU A 67 14.81 16.84 -15.01
C LEU A 67 16.34 16.97 -14.98
N THR A 68 17.03 16.12 -14.22
CA THR A 68 18.50 16.13 -14.18
C THR A 68 19.11 15.72 -15.52
N LEU A 69 18.52 14.74 -16.20
CA LEU A 69 18.95 14.35 -17.53
C LEU A 69 18.76 15.51 -18.53
N GLY A 70 17.57 16.13 -18.54
CA GLY A 70 17.26 17.28 -19.39
C GLY A 70 18.18 18.47 -19.13
N GLN A 71 18.45 18.78 -17.86
CA GLN A 71 19.40 19.82 -17.47
C GLN A 71 20.82 19.51 -17.98
N THR A 72 21.30 18.27 -17.80
CA THR A 72 22.65 17.89 -18.22
C THR A 72 22.82 18.02 -19.73
N ILE A 73 21.80 17.63 -20.50
CA ILE A 73 21.77 17.78 -21.97
C ILE A 73 21.80 19.26 -22.37
N ALA A 74 20.97 20.10 -21.75
CA ALA A 74 20.94 21.54 -22.04
C ALA A 74 22.29 22.21 -21.73
N SER A 75 22.85 21.94 -20.54
CA SER A 75 24.09 22.60 -20.10
C SER A 75 25.34 22.10 -20.83
N GLN A 76 25.34 20.88 -21.38
CA GLN A 76 26.47 20.37 -22.17
C GLN A 76 26.38 20.68 -23.67
N MET A 77 25.18 20.93 -24.21
CA MET A 77 25.02 21.15 -25.66
C MET A 77 24.69 22.60 -26.06
N LEU A 78 24.00 23.36 -25.20
CA LEU A 78 23.50 24.70 -25.54
C LEU A 78 24.23 25.80 -24.75
N ASP A 79 24.47 25.59 -23.45
CA ASP A 79 25.02 26.64 -22.57
C ASP A 79 26.56 26.76 -22.60
N GLN A 80 27.25 26.08 -23.54
CA GLN A 80 28.72 26.08 -23.66
C GLN A 80 29.30 27.11 -24.64
N THR A 81 28.49 28.02 -25.20
CA THR A 81 28.94 29.14 -26.05
C THR A 81 28.47 30.47 -25.49
#